data_AF-A0A7Y1BJ93-F1
#
_entry.id   AF-A0A7Y1BJ93-F1
#
_cell.length_a   1.000
_cell.length_b   1.000
_cell.length_c   1.000
_cell.angle_alpha   90.00
_cell.angle_beta   90.00
_cell.angle_gamma   90.00
#
_symmetry.space_group_name_H-M   'P 1'
#
loop_
_entity.id
_entity.type
_entity.pdbx_description
1 polymer ?
#
loop_
_entity_poly.entity_id
_entity_poly.type
_entity_poly.pdbx_seq_one_letter_code
_entity_poly.pdbx_strand_id
1 'polypeptide(L)'
;MAEDDGRLNFKENKTFSKIFKGIHDLELRYGESGVFVRGKYWYDFELKDEHRELYDIDDSDRKAGAQASGGQILDAFIYHNYYINEINGSVRVGKQVVSWGESVFIQNSINTVNPYDIAAFRRPGAEIKEGLIPVNMVYVSQSLGEQLSVEAFYQLQWDKTIVDNCGTFFSTSDVAAEGCNVGLSMAGSDYNRDDPGYIYVKKKNDREARDSGQYGVALRWLAEELNSTEFGLYSIKYHSRSPLVSSYLTTANPFTAPAYGGGDSAVQIEYPENIQLYGASFQTNVGVASVSGEISYRPNQPLQINASDLVLTSFNTGPLLPTQIQSSFMSGDYLKGYMRKPVTQAQASLVQNFDQILGASRLIFVGEVGYNHIADIGEGSGDEVRFGRDGIYGAGEYTQQSPLGAGLCEALLNSRAKDCNSDGFYTRNSWGYRLSASLEYNGVLSGINLIPSIAWSQDVRGYSQNFNEGSKAASIGLGADYLNTYTAGITYTDFFGGKYNSQTDRDFVSLTFGANF
;
A
#
# COMPACT_ATOMS: atom_id res chain seq x y z
N MET A 1 -0.46 -22.15 -5.80
CA MET A 1 -1.03 -21.35 -4.70
C MET A 1 -2.10 -20.45 -5.28
N ALA A 2 -3.24 -20.39 -4.63
CA ALA A 2 -4.35 -19.54 -5.03
C ALA A 2 -4.47 -18.38 -4.02
N GLU A 3 -4.57 -17.17 -4.56
CA GLU A 3 -4.87 -15.91 -3.87
C GLU A 3 -5.97 -15.22 -4.69
N ASP A 4 -7.09 -15.91 -4.90
CA ASP A 4 -8.10 -15.55 -5.90
C ASP A 4 -9.53 -15.47 -5.37
N ASP A 5 -9.76 -15.54 -4.05
CA ASP A 5 -11.11 -15.43 -3.46
C ASP A 5 -11.84 -14.16 -3.96
N GLY A 6 -11.12 -13.03 -4.08
CA GLY A 6 -11.67 -11.77 -4.62
C GLY A 6 -12.10 -11.85 -6.08
N ARG A 7 -11.52 -12.76 -6.88
CA ARG A 7 -11.96 -13.06 -8.25
C ARG A 7 -13.15 -14.01 -8.25
N LEU A 8 -13.13 -15.02 -7.40
CA LEU A 8 -14.18 -16.03 -7.32
C LEU A 8 -15.50 -15.48 -6.77
N ASN A 9 -15.46 -14.41 -5.98
CA ASN A 9 -16.63 -13.77 -5.38
C ASN A 9 -17.41 -12.80 -6.28
N PHE A 10 -16.81 -12.31 -7.38
CA PHE A 10 -17.41 -11.26 -8.20
C PHE A 10 -17.45 -11.64 -9.69
N LYS A 11 -18.63 -11.50 -10.29
CA LYS A 11 -18.82 -11.66 -11.73
C LYS A 11 -18.47 -10.38 -12.48
N GLU A 12 -18.01 -10.57 -13.72
CA GLU A 12 -17.94 -9.50 -14.70
C GLU A 12 -19.29 -8.78 -14.85
N ASN A 13 -19.24 -7.46 -15.06
CA ASN A 13 -20.41 -6.60 -15.25
C ASN A 13 -21.41 -6.58 -14.07
N LYS A 14 -20.94 -6.87 -12.85
CA LYS A 14 -21.73 -6.71 -11.61
C LYS A 14 -21.11 -5.65 -10.71
N THR A 15 -21.93 -5.13 -9.79
CA THR A 15 -21.48 -4.20 -8.76
C THR A 15 -20.59 -4.92 -7.76
N PHE A 16 -19.53 -4.25 -7.30
CA PHE A 16 -18.67 -4.75 -6.22
C PHE A 16 -18.68 -3.87 -4.98
N SER A 17 -19.27 -2.67 -5.07
CA SER A 17 -19.47 -1.75 -3.96
C SER A 17 -20.70 -0.88 -4.22
N LYS A 18 -21.52 -0.69 -3.18
CA LYS A 18 -22.64 0.26 -3.13
C LYS A 18 -22.54 0.98 -1.79
N ILE A 19 -21.66 1.97 -1.70
CA ILE A 19 -21.29 2.56 -0.41
C ILE A 19 -22.02 3.88 -0.11
N PHE A 20 -22.51 3.99 1.12
CA PHE A 20 -22.84 5.26 1.76
C PHE A 20 -21.78 5.56 2.82
N LYS A 21 -21.29 6.80 2.87
CA LYS A 21 -20.29 7.21 3.86
C LYS A 21 -20.43 8.69 4.24
N GLY A 22 -19.92 9.04 5.41
CA GLY A 22 -19.88 10.41 5.89
C GLY A 22 -18.65 10.66 6.77
N ILE A 23 -18.15 11.90 6.73
CA ILE A 23 -17.01 12.37 7.53
C ILE A 23 -17.43 13.65 8.23
N HIS A 24 -17.12 13.75 9.52
CA HIS A 24 -17.43 14.91 10.35
C HIS A 24 -16.18 15.39 11.06
N ASP A 25 -15.97 16.70 11.02
CA ASP A 25 -14.86 17.39 11.68
C ASP A 25 -15.43 18.30 12.79
N LEU A 26 -14.83 18.24 13.98
CA LEU A 26 -15.16 19.11 15.11
C LEU A 26 -13.87 19.74 15.64
N GLU A 27 -13.85 21.07 15.70
CA GLU A 27 -12.78 21.83 16.34
C GLU A 27 -13.34 22.70 17.47
N LEU A 28 -12.74 22.60 18.65
CA LEU A 28 -13.01 23.46 19.79
C LEU A 28 -11.76 24.26 20.13
N ARG A 29 -11.85 25.60 20.13
CA ARG A 29 -10.70 26.49 20.32
C ARG A 29 -10.88 27.37 21.55
N TYR A 30 -9.83 27.51 22.35
CA TYR A 30 -9.76 28.42 23.49
C TYR A 30 -8.36 29.04 23.58
N GLY A 31 -8.26 30.33 23.22
CA GLY A 31 -6.97 31.03 23.11
C GLY A 31 -6.05 30.33 22.11
N GLU A 32 -4.84 30.01 22.56
CA GLU A 32 -3.81 29.32 21.76
C GLU A 32 -3.91 27.79 21.79
N SER A 33 -4.94 27.24 22.45
CA SER A 33 -5.16 25.79 22.56
C SER A 33 -6.44 25.36 21.88
N GLY A 34 -6.48 24.11 21.42
CA GLY A 34 -7.70 23.53 20.88
C GLY A 34 -7.71 22.02 20.89
N VAL A 35 -8.90 21.47 20.62
CA VAL A 35 -9.15 20.05 20.43
C VAL A 35 -9.72 19.86 19.04
N PHE A 36 -9.14 18.93 18.27
CA PHE A 36 -9.63 18.54 16.96
C PHE A 36 -10.03 17.07 16.97
N VAL A 37 -11.23 16.77 16.47
CA VAL A 37 -11.74 15.41 16.31
C VAL A 37 -12.32 15.24 14.91
N ARG A 38 -11.96 14.16 14.24
CA ARG A 38 -12.52 13.74 12.96
C ARG A 38 -13.02 12.31 13.05
N GLY A 39 -14.27 12.08 12.64
CA GLY A 39 -14.87 10.75 12.55
C GLY A 39 -15.34 10.44 11.13
N LYS A 40 -15.17 9.18 10.70
CA LYS A 40 -15.80 8.64 9.50
C LYS A 40 -16.73 7.48 9.84
N TYR A 41 -17.79 7.30 9.05
CA TYR A 41 -18.63 6.11 9.08
C TYR A 41 -19.02 5.72 7.65
N TRP A 42 -19.30 4.43 7.44
CA TRP A 42 -19.70 3.92 6.15
C TRP A 42 -20.54 2.64 6.26
N TYR A 43 -21.27 2.35 5.19
CA TYR A 43 -22.04 1.13 5.01
C TYR A 43 -22.06 0.78 3.51
N ASP A 44 -21.54 -0.39 3.16
CA ASP A 44 -21.56 -0.91 1.79
C ASP A 44 -22.67 -1.96 1.63
N PHE A 45 -23.77 -1.58 0.97
CA PHE A 45 -24.93 -2.45 0.75
C PHE A 45 -24.59 -3.68 -0.10
N GLU A 46 -23.66 -3.53 -1.04
CA GLU A 46 -23.22 -4.65 -1.88
C GLU A 46 -22.54 -5.68 -0.98
N LEU A 47 -21.56 -5.27 -0.19
CA LEU A 47 -20.78 -6.20 0.63
C LEU A 47 -21.53 -6.71 1.88
N LYS A 48 -22.52 -5.97 2.41
CA LYS A 48 -23.27 -6.34 3.63
C LYS A 48 -24.54 -7.15 3.38
N ASP A 49 -25.29 -6.82 2.32
CA ASP A 49 -26.67 -7.29 2.15
C ASP A 49 -26.83 -8.27 0.99
N GLU A 50 -25.88 -8.31 0.05
CA GLU A 50 -25.93 -9.20 -1.12
C GLU A 50 -25.03 -10.43 -0.96
N HIS A 51 -25.47 -11.54 -1.55
CA HIS A 51 -24.73 -12.80 -1.51
C HIS A 51 -23.62 -12.87 -2.55
N ARG A 52 -22.55 -13.60 -2.21
CA ARG A 52 -21.42 -13.87 -3.10
C ARG A 52 -21.40 -15.31 -3.59
N GLU A 53 -20.61 -15.56 -4.63
CA GLU A 53 -20.49 -16.89 -5.22
C GLU A 53 -19.65 -17.86 -4.38
N LEU A 54 -18.55 -17.40 -3.80
CA LEU A 54 -17.68 -18.25 -3.00
C LEU A 54 -18.12 -18.22 -1.53
N TYR A 55 -18.14 -17.03 -0.92
CA TYR A 55 -18.69 -16.81 0.43
C TYR A 55 -19.01 -15.34 0.67
N ASP A 56 -20.03 -15.09 1.49
CA ASP A 56 -20.43 -13.74 1.88
C ASP A 56 -19.33 -13.05 2.70
N ILE A 57 -19.13 -11.76 2.45
CA ILE A 57 -18.08 -10.98 3.11
C ILE A 57 -18.42 -10.82 4.59
N ASP A 58 -17.48 -11.22 5.43
CA ASP A 58 -17.61 -11.14 6.89
C ASP A 58 -16.77 -10.00 7.46
N ASP A 59 -17.28 -9.37 8.51
CA ASP A 59 -16.65 -8.25 9.22
C ASP A 59 -16.06 -8.66 10.58
N SER A 60 -16.35 -9.88 11.05
CA SER A 60 -15.87 -10.35 12.35
C SER A 60 -14.34 -10.44 12.40
N ASP A 61 -13.75 -10.03 13.51
CA ASP A 61 -12.30 -10.04 13.72
C ASP A 61 -11.49 -9.31 12.62
N ARG A 62 -12.11 -8.35 11.92
CA ARG A 62 -11.44 -7.48 10.94
C ARG A 62 -11.05 -6.14 11.57
N LYS A 63 -9.98 -5.52 11.05
CA LYS A 63 -9.72 -4.10 11.32
C LYS A 63 -10.87 -3.27 10.77
N ALA A 64 -11.28 -2.25 11.55
CA ALA A 64 -12.41 -1.38 11.20
C ALA A 64 -12.35 -0.91 9.74
N GLY A 65 -11.23 -0.35 9.27
CA GLY A 65 -11.12 0.14 7.88
C GLY A 65 -11.36 -0.93 6.79
N ALA A 66 -11.13 -2.22 7.06
CA ALA A 66 -11.37 -3.30 6.11
C ALA A 66 -12.83 -3.79 6.08
N GLN A 67 -13.63 -3.44 7.09
CA GLN A 67 -15.02 -3.88 7.20
C GLN A 67 -15.90 -3.26 6.11
N ALA A 68 -16.90 -4.00 5.67
CA ALA A 68 -17.93 -3.56 4.73
C ALA A 68 -18.85 -2.48 5.34
N SER A 69 -18.99 -2.46 6.68
CA SER A 69 -19.68 -1.39 7.40
C SER A 69 -18.98 -1.08 8.71
N GLY A 70 -19.00 0.19 9.13
CA GLY A 70 -18.38 0.57 10.40
C GLY A 70 -18.23 2.07 10.60
N GLY A 71 -17.51 2.42 11.67
CA GLY A 71 -17.12 3.78 11.99
C GLY A 71 -15.74 3.83 12.63
N GLN A 72 -15.01 4.91 12.38
CA GLN A 72 -13.66 5.08 12.87
C GLN A 72 -13.39 6.55 13.21
N ILE A 73 -12.80 6.79 14.38
CA ILE A 73 -12.18 8.09 14.67
C ILE A 73 -10.86 8.14 13.90
N LEU A 74 -10.76 9.09 12.98
CA LEU A 74 -9.54 9.36 12.23
C LEU A 74 -8.61 10.16 13.14
N ASP A 75 -8.83 11.47 13.26
CA ASP A 75 -8.01 12.36 14.07
C ASP A 75 -8.69 12.62 15.43
N ALA A 76 -7.89 12.70 16.49
CA ALA A 76 -8.32 13.09 17.82
C ALA A 76 -7.10 13.58 18.61
N PHE A 77 -6.84 14.88 18.59
CA PHE A 77 -5.67 15.45 19.25
C PHE A 77 -5.97 16.79 19.90
N ILE A 78 -5.15 17.11 20.91
CA ILE A 78 -5.09 18.43 21.53
C ILE A 78 -3.88 19.14 20.98
N TYR A 79 -4.00 20.43 20.70
CA TYR A 79 -2.90 21.27 20.27
C TYR A 79 -2.73 22.50 21.17
N HIS A 80 -1.50 23.00 21.24
CA HIS A 80 -1.17 24.28 21.85
C HIS A 80 -0.11 24.99 21.03
N ASN A 81 -0.40 26.23 20.64
CA ASN A 81 0.56 27.13 20.02
C ASN A 81 1.23 27.98 21.10
N TYR A 82 2.53 28.20 20.94
CA TYR A 82 3.32 28.94 21.92
C TYR A 82 4.38 29.80 21.21
N TYR A 83 4.96 30.73 21.97
CA TYR A 83 6.00 31.62 21.50
C TYR A 83 7.23 31.54 22.41
N ILE A 84 8.41 31.30 21.84
CA ILE A 84 9.69 31.37 22.54
C ILE A 84 10.46 32.54 21.92
N ASN A 85 10.68 33.61 22.69
CA ASN A 85 11.32 34.84 22.19
C ASN A 85 10.67 35.37 20.89
N GLU A 86 9.33 35.45 20.86
CA GLU A 86 8.52 35.86 19.70
C GLU A 86 8.54 34.88 18.50
N ILE A 87 9.28 33.78 18.60
CA ILE A 87 9.34 32.73 17.57
C ILE A 87 8.25 31.70 17.83
N ASN A 88 7.45 31.39 16.80
CA ASN A 88 6.33 30.48 16.89
C ASN A 88 6.75 29.02 17.05
N GLY A 89 6.00 28.29 17.87
CA GLY A 89 6.05 26.85 17.99
C GLY A 89 4.67 26.26 18.23
N SER A 90 4.52 24.97 17.96
CA SER A 90 3.29 24.23 18.24
C SER A 90 3.61 22.84 18.76
N VAL A 91 2.75 22.36 19.66
CA VAL A 91 2.75 20.97 20.12
C VAL A 91 1.37 20.37 19.90
N ARG A 92 1.34 19.12 19.43
CA ARG A 92 0.13 18.32 19.26
C ARG A 92 0.30 16.96 19.93
N VAL A 93 -0.69 16.56 20.71
CA VAL A 93 -0.71 15.25 21.39
C VAL A 93 -2.01 14.54 21.11
N GLY A 94 -1.91 13.32 20.62
CA GLY A 94 -3.06 12.47 20.30
C GLY A 94 -2.95 11.81 18.94
N LYS A 95 -4.08 11.32 18.44
CA LYS A 95 -4.20 10.62 17.16
C LYS A 95 -4.21 11.63 16.01
N GLN A 96 -3.17 11.62 15.19
CA GLN A 96 -2.98 12.63 14.14
C GLN A 96 -2.21 12.06 12.94
N VAL A 97 -2.31 12.75 11.80
CA VAL A 97 -1.51 12.49 10.61
C VAL A 97 -0.32 13.45 10.56
N VAL A 98 0.87 12.93 10.26
CA VAL A 98 2.07 13.73 9.98
C VAL A 98 2.55 13.42 8.57
N SER A 99 2.36 14.36 7.64
CA SER A 99 2.80 14.21 6.25
C SER A 99 4.14 14.91 6.06
N TRP A 100 5.19 14.13 5.79
CA TRP A 100 6.52 14.62 5.46
C TRP A 100 6.92 14.17 4.04
N GLY A 101 7.71 14.99 3.35
CA GLY A 101 8.05 14.77 1.94
C GLY A 101 7.16 15.55 0.96
N GLU A 102 7.49 15.43 -0.33
CA GLU A 102 6.97 16.26 -1.43
C GLU A 102 6.33 15.43 -2.56
N SER A 103 6.21 14.11 -2.36
CA SER A 103 5.55 13.20 -3.30
C SER A 103 4.06 13.48 -3.45
N VAL A 104 3.51 13.23 -4.63
CA VAL A 104 2.09 13.43 -4.92
C VAL A 104 1.35 12.10 -5.10
N PHE A 105 1.94 11.14 -5.81
CA PHE A 105 1.35 9.86 -6.20
C PHE A 105 2.19 8.66 -5.76
N ILE A 106 3.52 8.71 -5.89
CA ILE A 106 4.41 7.55 -5.68
C ILE A 106 4.76 7.39 -4.20
N GLN A 107 4.17 6.38 -3.58
CA GLN A 107 4.28 6.12 -2.15
C GLN A 107 5.67 5.59 -1.73
N ASN A 108 5.84 5.37 -0.43
CA ASN A 108 6.98 4.67 0.19
C ASN A 108 8.34 5.41 0.14
N SER A 109 8.37 6.68 -0.25
CA SER A 109 9.54 7.53 -0.06
C SER A 109 9.57 8.10 1.37
N ILE A 110 9.59 9.42 1.59
CA ILE A 110 9.71 10.04 2.92
C ILE A 110 8.42 9.89 3.74
N ASN A 111 7.25 9.98 3.09
CA ASN A 111 5.94 9.86 3.72
C ASN A 111 5.65 8.41 4.17
N THR A 112 6.23 8.01 5.28
CA THR A 112 6.10 6.66 5.85
C THR A 112 5.44 6.66 7.22
N VAL A 113 5.34 7.80 7.91
CA VAL A 113 4.92 7.93 9.32
C VAL A 113 3.53 7.36 9.58
N ASN A 114 2.61 7.57 8.65
CA ASN A 114 1.21 7.15 8.78
C ASN A 114 0.99 5.83 8.02
N PRO A 115 0.31 4.85 8.61
CA PRO A 115 -0.20 3.70 7.87
C PRO A 115 -1.28 4.11 6.87
N TYR A 116 -1.53 3.25 5.89
CA TYR A 116 -2.53 3.48 4.86
C TYR A 116 -3.76 2.60 5.07
N ASP A 117 -4.94 3.11 4.71
CA ASP A 117 -6.18 2.35 4.58
C ASP A 117 -6.43 2.13 3.08
N ILE A 118 -5.90 1.01 2.56
CA ILE A 118 -5.95 0.69 1.13
C ILE A 118 -7.40 0.41 0.71
N ALA A 119 -8.16 -0.25 1.58
CA ALA A 119 -9.58 -0.49 1.36
C ALA A 119 -10.35 0.82 1.22
N ALA A 120 -10.03 1.84 2.03
CA ALA A 120 -10.65 3.16 1.89
C ALA A 120 -10.36 3.85 0.56
N PHE A 121 -9.13 3.77 0.03
CA PHE A 121 -8.78 4.36 -1.27
C PHE A 121 -9.50 3.72 -2.47
N ARG A 122 -9.96 2.48 -2.31
CA ARG A 122 -10.66 1.72 -3.36
C ARG A 122 -12.18 1.91 -3.32
N ARG A 123 -12.70 2.62 -2.32
CA ARG A 123 -14.13 2.96 -2.22
C ARG A 123 -14.48 4.08 -3.20
N PRO A 124 -15.68 4.06 -3.80
CA PRO A 124 -16.19 5.19 -4.56
C PRO A 124 -16.11 6.51 -3.79
N GLY A 125 -15.59 7.55 -4.44
CA GLY A 125 -15.45 8.90 -3.88
C GLY A 125 -14.45 9.00 -2.72
N ALA A 126 -13.43 8.13 -2.66
CA ALA A 126 -12.39 8.18 -1.64
C ALA A 126 -11.67 9.53 -1.58
N GLU A 127 -11.50 10.05 -0.37
CA GLU A 127 -10.70 11.22 -0.08
C GLU A 127 -9.35 10.83 0.55
N ILE A 128 -8.29 11.65 0.34
CA ILE A 128 -6.96 11.38 0.90
C ILE A 128 -7.00 11.23 2.43
N LYS A 129 -7.80 12.05 3.11
CA LYS A 129 -7.97 11.98 4.57
C LYS A 129 -8.60 10.68 5.08
N GLU A 130 -9.27 9.91 4.23
CA GLU A 130 -9.83 8.60 4.62
C GLU A 130 -8.81 7.48 4.53
N GLY A 131 -7.82 7.63 3.64
CA GLY A 131 -6.81 6.63 3.33
C GLY A 131 -5.52 6.74 4.16
N LEU A 132 -5.33 7.84 4.91
CA LEU A 132 -4.25 7.95 5.90
C LEU A 132 -4.79 7.60 7.28
N ILE A 133 -4.20 6.60 7.93
CA ILE A 133 -4.58 6.16 9.27
C ILE A 133 -3.83 7.03 10.28
N PRO A 134 -4.52 7.85 11.08
CA PRO A 134 -3.83 8.71 12.04
C PRO A 134 -3.34 7.86 13.22
N VAL A 135 -2.19 8.19 13.79
CA VAL A 135 -1.56 7.40 14.86
C VAL A 135 -1.31 8.25 16.09
N ASN A 136 -1.38 7.63 17.27
CA ASN A 136 -1.24 8.34 18.53
C ASN A 136 0.23 8.75 18.73
N MET A 137 0.49 10.05 18.80
CA MET A 137 1.85 10.58 18.91
C MET A 137 1.90 11.93 19.61
N VAL A 138 3.11 12.26 20.06
CA VAL A 138 3.51 13.63 20.36
C VAL A 138 4.22 14.20 19.14
N TYR A 139 3.79 15.37 18.69
CA TYR A 139 4.38 16.11 17.58
C TYR A 139 4.72 17.52 18.04
N VAL A 140 5.91 18.00 17.70
CA VAL A 140 6.39 19.35 17.98
C VAL A 140 6.92 19.96 16.69
N SER A 141 6.56 21.21 16.44
CA SER A 141 7.16 22.04 15.38
C SER A 141 7.61 23.36 15.98
N GLN A 142 8.85 23.75 15.71
CA GLN A 142 9.49 24.92 16.29
C GLN A 142 10.25 25.66 15.19
N SER A 143 9.87 26.90 14.93
CA SER A 143 10.72 27.80 14.13
C SER A 143 11.99 28.14 14.92
N LEU A 144 13.13 28.24 14.24
CA LEU A 144 14.42 28.65 14.82
C LEU A 144 14.82 30.07 14.37
N GLY A 145 14.02 30.69 13.51
CA GLY A 145 14.20 32.01 12.92
C GLY A 145 13.20 32.20 11.78
N GLU A 146 13.52 33.06 10.81
CA GLU A 146 12.67 33.31 9.64
C GLU A 146 12.77 32.21 8.58
N GLN A 147 13.94 31.59 8.43
CA GLN A 147 14.21 30.61 7.37
C GLN A 147 14.30 29.15 7.81
N LEU A 148 14.38 28.88 9.12
CA LEU A 148 14.70 27.55 9.63
C LEU A 148 13.61 27.08 10.60
N SER A 149 13.14 25.85 10.45
CA SER A 149 12.27 25.20 11.44
C SER A 149 12.67 23.74 11.66
N VAL A 150 12.37 23.24 12.85
CA VAL A 150 12.59 21.85 13.23
C VAL A 150 11.25 21.25 13.64
N GLU A 151 11.00 20.05 13.14
CA GLU A 151 9.85 19.25 13.50
C GLU A 151 10.32 17.93 14.10
N ALA A 152 9.60 17.44 15.09
CA ALA A 152 9.89 16.15 15.70
C ALA A 152 8.61 15.44 16.09
N PHE A 153 8.62 14.12 15.99
CA PHE A 153 7.54 13.29 16.52
C PHE A 153 8.09 12.11 17.32
N TYR A 154 7.26 11.63 18.25
CA TYR A 154 7.42 10.36 18.93
C TYR A 154 6.08 9.64 18.94
N GLN A 155 5.98 8.47 18.29
CA GLN A 155 4.74 7.69 18.27
C GLN A 155 4.59 6.92 19.59
N LEU A 156 3.41 7.03 20.17
CA LEU A 156 3.01 6.38 21.42
C LEU A 156 2.36 5.01 21.16
N GLN A 157 1.88 4.79 19.94
CA GLN A 157 1.23 3.57 19.51
C GLN A 157 1.65 3.23 18.07
N TRP A 158 1.82 1.95 17.79
CA TRP A 158 2.01 1.44 16.44
C TRP A 158 0.67 1.00 15.84
N ASP A 159 0.51 1.17 14.52
CA ASP A 159 -0.62 0.59 13.79
C ASP A 159 -0.17 0.14 12.41
N LYS A 160 -0.88 -0.84 11.84
CA LYS A 160 -0.57 -1.45 10.55
C LYS A 160 -1.36 -0.80 9.42
N THR A 161 -0.83 -0.94 8.20
CA THR A 161 -1.60 -0.66 6.99
C THR A 161 -2.77 -1.63 6.92
N ILE A 162 -3.96 -1.09 6.67
CA ILE A 162 -5.17 -1.87 6.44
C ILE A 162 -5.19 -2.26 4.96
N VAL A 163 -5.16 -3.56 4.71
CA VAL A 163 -5.36 -4.16 3.39
C VAL A 163 -6.82 -4.53 3.19
N ASP A 164 -7.23 -4.79 1.95
CA ASP A 164 -8.58 -5.22 1.62
C ASP A 164 -8.95 -6.53 2.33
N ASN A 165 -10.21 -6.63 2.75
CA ASN A 165 -10.74 -7.81 3.42
C ASN A 165 -10.71 -9.03 2.48
N CYS A 166 -10.52 -10.25 3.01
CA CYS A 166 -10.54 -11.47 2.22
C CYS A 166 -11.85 -11.59 1.41
N GLY A 167 -11.71 -12.04 0.16
CA GLY A 167 -12.82 -12.22 -0.75
C GLY A 167 -13.41 -10.95 -1.36
N THR A 168 -12.96 -9.74 -0.97
CA THR A 168 -13.37 -8.49 -1.64
C THR A 168 -12.72 -8.30 -3.00
N PHE A 169 -13.34 -7.52 -3.89
CA PHE A 169 -12.98 -7.45 -5.31
C PHE A 169 -11.51 -7.14 -5.60
N PHE A 170 -10.92 -6.22 -4.85
CA PHE A 170 -9.51 -5.83 -5.02
C PHE A 170 -8.55 -6.58 -4.09
N SER A 171 -9.03 -7.53 -3.30
CA SER A 171 -8.16 -8.37 -2.49
C SER A 171 -7.27 -9.21 -3.39
N THR A 172 -5.96 -9.10 -3.15
CA THR A 172 -4.92 -9.85 -3.88
C THR A 172 -4.23 -10.88 -2.98
N SER A 173 -4.75 -11.11 -1.77
CA SER A 173 -4.21 -12.11 -0.85
C SER A 173 -5.28 -12.59 0.12
N ASP A 174 -5.38 -13.91 0.28
CA ASP A 174 -6.39 -14.54 1.13
C ASP A 174 -5.96 -14.62 2.61
N VAL A 175 -4.71 -14.26 2.90
CA VAL A 175 -4.11 -14.37 4.25
C VAL A 175 -3.53 -13.06 4.79
N ALA A 176 -3.36 -12.02 3.96
CA ALA A 176 -2.76 -10.77 4.40
C ALA A 176 -3.65 -9.97 5.38
N ALA A 177 -4.97 -10.03 5.18
CA ALA A 177 -5.93 -9.34 6.04
C ALA A 177 -6.06 -10.01 7.42
N GLU A 178 -6.24 -9.19 8.45
CA GLU A 178 -6.56 -9.65 9.81
C GLU A 178 -7.91 -10.38 9.82
N GLY A 179 -8.03 -11.47 10.57
CA GLY A 179 -9.24 -12.30 10.65
C GLY A 179 -9.41 -13.33 9.52
N CYS A 180 -8.65 -13.22 8.42
CA CYS A 180 -8.71 -14.16 7.30
C CYS A 180 -7.89 -15.43 7.60
N ASN A 181 -8.51 -16.37 8.32
CA ASN A 181 -7.86 -17.56 8.89
C ASN A 181 -8.02 -18.85 8.07
N VAL A 182 -8.57 -18.76 6.86
CA VAL A 182 -8.84 -19.92 5.97
C VAL A 182 -7.58 -20.59 5.43
N GLY A 183 -6.41 -19.97 5.63
CA GLY A 183 -5.11 -20.50 5.24
C GLY A 183 -4.81 -20.27 3.76
N LEU A 184 -3.55 -20.46 3.37
CA LEU A 184 -3.10 -20.25 1.99
C LEU A 184 -3.26 -21.55 1.19
N SER A 185 -4.12 -21.53 0.17
CA SER A 185 -4.37 -22.66 -0.74
C SER A 185 -3.13 -22.97 -1.59
N MET A 186 -2.78 -24.24 -1.70
CA MET A 186 -1.63 -24.73 -2.47
C MET A 186 -2.04 -25.57 -3.67
N ALA A 187 -3.02 -26.44 -3.49
CA ALA A 187 -3.58 -27.32 -4.50
C ALA A 187 -5.06 -27.56 -4.20
N GLY A 188 -5.83 -27.93 -5.23
CA GLY A 188 -7.29 -28.05 -5.13
C GLY A 188 -8.00 -26.76 -5.50
N SER A 189 -9.29 -26.66 -5.18
CA SER A 189 -10.13 -25.51 -5.51
C SER A 189 -10.76 -24.93 -4.24
N ASP A 190 -10.71 -23.60 -4.11
CA ASP A 190 -11.35 -22.88 -3.03
C ASP A 190 -12.89 -23.03 -3.00
N TYR A 191 -13.51 -23.44 -4.10
CA TYR A 191 -14.94 -23.79 -4.14
C TYR A 191 -15.28 -25.09 -3.40
N ASN A 192 -14.32 -25.99 -3.20
CA ASN A 192 -14.54 -27.27 -2.53
C ASN A 192 -13.37 -27.59 -1.59
N ARG A 193 -13.27 -26.82 -0.49
CA ARG A 193 -12.21 -26.97 0.52
C ARG A 193 -12.26 -28.30 1.28
N ASP A 194 -13.38 -29.02 1.20
CA ASP A 194 -13.56 -30.35 1.76
C ASP A 194 -13.06 -31.46 0.81
N ASP A 195 -12.62 -31.14 -0.40
CA ASP A 195 -12.04 -32.13 -1.31
C ASP A 195 -10.73 -32.71 -0.73
N PRO A 196 -10.53 -34.05 -0.77
CA PRO A 196 -9.27 -34.66 -0.31
C PRO A 196 -8.01 -34.14 -1.04
N GLY A 197 -8.17 -33.56 -2.22
CA GLY A 197 -7.12 -32.89 -2.99
C GLY A 197 -6.89 -31.42 -2.63
N TYR A 198 -7.68 -30.84 -1.71
CA TYR A 198 -7.48 -29.48 -1.22
C TYR A 198 -6.38 -29.44 -0.15
N ILE A 199 -5.27 -28.79 -0.48
CA ILE A 199 -4.09 -28.66 0.37
C ILE A 199 -3.90 -27.18 0.67
N TYR A 200 -3.80 -26.83 1.95
CA TYR A 200 -3.59 -25.46 2.40
C TYR A 200 -2.60 -25.38 3.57
N VAL A 201 -2.00 -24.21 3.76
CA VAL A 201 -1.16 -23.88 4.92
C VAL A 201 -1.96 -23.04 5.90
N LYS A 202 -1.95 -23.43 7.17
CA LYS A 202 -2.68 -22.70 8.23
C LYS A 202 -2.09 -21.29 8.41
N LYS A 203 -2.92 -20.32 8.79
CA LYS A 203 -2.44 -19.01 9.26
C LYS A 203 -2.35 -19.02 10.79
N LYS A 204 -1.21 -18.58 11.33
CA LYS A 204 -1.07 -18.23 12.76
C LYS A 204 -1.42 -16.77 12.97
N ASN A 205 -1.73 -16.41 14.22
CA ASN A 205 -1.93 -15.03 14.63
C ASN A 205 -0.77 -14.15 14.19
N ASP A 206 -1.09 -12.96 13.70
CA ASP A 206 -0.12 -11.97 13.26
C ASP A 206 0.88 -11.62 14.39
N ARG A 207 2.13 -11.37 14.02
CA ARG A 207 3.17 -10.85 14.89
C ARG A 207 3.28 -9.34 14.69
N GLU A 208 2.56 -8.61 15.53
CA GLU A 208 2.55 -7.16 15.53
C GLU A 208 3.89 -6.57 16.00
N ALA A 209 4.18 -5.35 15.56
CA ALA A 209 5.31 -4.58 16.07
C ALA A 209 4.95 -3.94 17.41
N ARG A 210 5.95 -3.69 18.25
CA ARG A 210 5.74 -2.95 19.51
C ARG A 210 5.28 -1.51 19.27
N ASP A 211 4.60 -0.94 20.25
CA ASP A 211 4.14 0.45 20.19
C ASP A 211 5.27 1.50 20.25
N SER A 212 6.39 1.17 20.90
CA SER A 212 7.44 2.13 21.26
C SER A 212 8.66 2.13 20.33
N GLY A 213 9.44 3.21 20.37
CA GLY A 213 10.71 3.29 19.66
C GLY A 213 10.61 3.77 18.22
N GLN A 214 9.50 4.45 17.88
CA GLN A 214 9.28 5.12 16.62
C GLN A 214 9.30 6.63 16.81
N TYR A 215 10.19 7.31 16.08
CA TYR A 215 10.38 8.75 16.18
C TYR A 215 10.97 9.29 14.89
N GLY A 216 10.87 10.59 14.70
CA GLY A 216 11.51 11.26 13.58
C GLY A 216 11.82 12.70 13.91
N VAL A 217 12.80 13.24 13.20
CA VAL A 217 13.16 14.66 13.21
C VAL A 217 13.26 15.13 11.76
N ALA A 218 12.71 16.31 11.48
CA ALA A 218 12.86 17.00 10.22
C ALA A 218 13.43 18.40 10.45
N LEU A 219 14.31 18.84 9.55
CA LEU A 219 14.78 20.21 9.45
C LEU A 219 14.23 20.79 8.14
N ARG A 220 13.55 21.92 8.22
CA ARG A 220 13.09 22.68 7.05
C ARG A 220 13.90 23.96 6.94
N TRP A 221 14.41 24.24 5.75
CA TRP A 221 15.18 25.43 5.46
C TRP A 221 14.63 26.12 4.21
N LEU A 222 14.12 27.34 4.37
CA LEU A 222 13.71 28.22 3.29
C LEU A 222 14.93 29.03 2.81
N ALA A 223 15.45 28.68 1.63
CA ALA A 223 16.53 29.40 0.97
C ALA A 223 15.96 30.51 0.08
N GLU A 224 15.80 31.70 0.62
CA GLU A 224 15.25 32.87 -0.08
C GLU A 224 16.07 33.23 -1.33
N GLU A 225 17.41 33.14 -1.24
CA GLU A 225 18.33 33.46 -2.33
C GLU A 225 18.25 32.47 -3.50
N LEU A 226 17.70 31.28 -3.26
CA LEU A 226 17.50 30.24 -4.26
C LEU A 226 16.05 30.25 -4.74
N ASN A 227 15.51 31.42 -5.07
CA ASN A 227 14.12 31.58 -5.53
C ASN A 227 13.09 31.08 -4.49
N SER A 228 13.34 31.36 -3.21
CA SER A 228 12.49 30.88 -2.10
C SER A 228 12.28 29.35 -2.13
N THR A 229 13.36 28.61 -2.41
CA THR A 229 13.31 27.14 -2.41
C THR A 229 13.29 26.63 -0.97
N GLU A 230 12.33 25.76 -0.65
CA GLU A 230 12.31 25.05 0.62
C GLU A 230 13.08 23.74 0.49
N PHE A 231 14.00 23.48 1.42
CA PHE A 231 14.70 22.21 1.58
C PHE A 231 14.23 21.50 2.85
N GLY A 232 14.05 20.18 2.78
CA GLY A 232 13.78 19.32 3.92
C GLY A 232 14.90 18.31 4.13
N LEU A 233 15.30 18.06 5.38
CA LEU A 233 16.17 16.95 5.78
C LEU A 233 15.49 16.13 6.85
N TYR A 234 15.53 14.80 6.74
CA TYR A 234 14.72 13.91 7.57
C TYR A 234 15.56 12.75 8.13
N SER A 235 15.28 12.40 9.38
CA SER A 235 15.77 11.17 10.02
C SER A 235 14.61 10.53 10.75
N ILE A 236 14.23 9.31 10.35
CA ILE A 236 13.07 8.59 10.88
C ILE A 236 13.49 7.19 11.30
N LYS A 237 13.05 6.76 12.47
CA LYS A 237 13.05 5.37 12.90
C LYS A 237 11.61 4.92 13.09
N TYR A 238 11.20 3.84 12.41
CA TYR A 238 9.82 3.35 12.45
C TYR A 238 9.75 1.82 12.41
N HIS A 239 8.56 1.25 12.55
CA HIS A 239 8.30 -0.19 12.39
C HIS A 239 7.46 -0.42 11.14
N SER A 240 7.68 -1.52 10.42
CA SER A 240 6.96 -1.79 9.17
C SER A 240 5.46 -1.65 9.38
N ARG A 241 4.79 -0.96 8.47
CA ARG A 241 3.32 -0.89 8.41
C ARG A 241 2.76 -1.87 7.38
N SER A 242 3.61 -2.31 6.46
CA SER A 242 3.29 -3.31 5.45
C SER A 242 3.40 -4.72 6.04
N PRO A 243 2.43 -5.60 5.78
CA PRO A 243 2.49 -7.01 6.19
C PRO A 243 3.58 -7.74 5.41
N LEU A 244 4.36 -8.57 6.10
CA LEU A 244 5.27 -9.53 5.50
C LEU A 244 4.92 -10.94 5.96
N VAL A 245 5.09 -11.93 5.10
CA VAL A 245 4.78 -13.33 5.38
C VAL A 245 6.07 -14.04 5.82
N SER A 246 6.01 -14.71 6.98
CA SER A 246 6.95 -15.74 7.45
C SER A 246 6.26 -17.10 7.49
N SER A 247 7.04 -18.19 7.57
CA SER A 247 6.48 -19.55 7.63
C SER A 247 7.08 -20.40 8.74
N TYR A 248 6.47 -21.55 9.00
CA TYR A 248 6.92 -22.55 9.97
C TYR A 248 7.09 -23.90 9.30
N LEU A 249 8.23 -24.55 9.54
CA LEU A 249 8.55 -25.83 8.95
C LEU A 249 7.60 -26.95 9.42
N THR A 250 7.44 -27.95 8.57
CA THR A 250 6.89 -29.27 8.87
C THR A 250 7.78 -30.33 8.23
N THR A 251 7.81 -31.52 8.81
CA THR A 251 8.44 -32.70 8.20
C THR A 251 7.44 -33.56 7.43
N ALA A 252 6.15 -33.21 7.47
CA ALA A 252 5.11 -33.88 6.70
C ALA A 252 5.13 -33.40 5.25
N ASN A 253 5.29 -34.33 4.30
CA ASN A 253 5.13 -34.03 2.88
C ASN A 253 3.62 -34.01 2.55
N PRO A 254 3.06 -32.85 2.16
CA PRO A 254 1.62 -32.71 1.93
C PRO A 254 1.13 -33.50 0.70
N PHE A 255 2.03 -33.91 -0.20
CA PHE A 255 1.69 -34.62 -1.44
C PHE A 255 1.61 -36.13 -1.28
N THR A 256 2.12 -36.69 -0.17
CA THR A 256 2.12 -38.15 0.10
C THR A 256 1.30 -38.54 1.32
N ALA A 257 0.91 -37.57 2.17
CA ALA A 257 -0.02 -37.75 3.28
C ALA A 257 -1.13 -36.68 3.27
N PRO A 258 -2.03 -36.67 2.26
CA PRO A 258 -3.12 -35.70 2.16
C PRO A 258 -4.23 -36.06 3.17
N ALA A 259 -4.07 -35.62 4.41
CA ALA A 259 -5.12 -35.69 5.42
C ALA A 259 -5.36 -34.27 5.95
N TYR A 260 -5.90 -33.40 5.11
CA TYR A 260 -6.32 -32.01 5.39
C TYR A 260 -5.33 -31.12 6.17
N GLY A 261 -4.80 -30.12 5.48
CA GLY A 261 -3.78 -29.21 6.00
C GLY A 261 -2.38 -29.76 5.77
N GLY A 262 -1.47 -28.91 5.31
CA GLY A 262 -0.08 -29.28 5.00
C GLY A 262 0.77 -29.66 6.23
N GLY A 263 0.30 -30.61 7.04
CA GLY A 263 0.88 -30.92 8.35
C GLY A 263 0.80 -29.73 9.33
N ASP A 264 1.78 -29.63 10.23
CA ASP A 264 1.92 -28.52 11.18
C ASP A 264 2.50 -27.23 10.56
N SER A 265 2.64 -27.18 9.22
CA SER A 265 3.09 -25.96 8.53
C SER A 265 2.09 -24.84 8.74
N ALA A 266 2.62 -23.64 8.90
CA ALA A 266 1.82 -22.43 9.01
C ALA A 266 2.55 -21.22 8.41
N VAL A 267 1.77 -20.24 7.95
CA VAL A 267 2.23 -18.88 7.67
C VAL A 267 1.89 -17.95 8.82
N GLN A 268 2.66 -16.89 8.98
CA GLN A 268 2.42 -15.83 9.94
C GLN A 268 2.72 -14.48 9.30
N ILE A 269 1.78 -13.55 9.41
CA ILE A 269 2.02 -12.16 9.02
C ILE A 269 2.83 -11.50 10.12
N GLU A 270 3.88 -10.76 9.77
CA GLU A 270 4.71 -10.03 10.72
C GLU A 270 5.12 -8.65 10.21
N TYR A 271 5.44 -7.78 11.17
CA TYR A 271 5.76 -6.38 10.92
C TYR A 271 7.15 -6.04 11.48
N PRO A 272 8.22 -6.09 10.67
CA PRO A 272 9.58 -5.93 11.19
C PRO A 272 9.85 -4.54 11.79
N GLU A 273 10.44 -4.52 12.96
CA GLU A 273 10.72 -3.28 13.71
C GLU A 273 12.01 -2.57 13.27
N ASN A 274 12.23 -1.36 13.79
CA ASN A 274 13.49 -0.61 13.74
C ASN A 274 14.04 -0.31 12.33
N ILE A 275 13.17 0.03 11.37
CA ILE A 275 13.57 0.54 10.05
C ILE A 275 14.10 1.96 10.21
N GLN A 276 15.26 2.25 9.64
CA GLN A 276 15.82 3.60 9.59
C GLN A 276 15.59 4.20 8.20
N LEU A 277 15.28 5.48 8.14
CA LEU A 277 15.11 6.25 6.92
C LEU A 277 15.80 7.60 7.08
N TYR A 278 16.66 7.93 6.12
CA TYR A 278 17.25 9.25 5.95
C TYR A 278 16.74 9.84 4.65
N GLY A 279 16.26 11.09 4.68
CA GLY A 279 15.63 11.71 3.52
C GLY A 279 16.12 13.13 3.30
N ALA A 280 16.01 13.58 2.06
CA ALA A 280 16.13 14.98 1.69
C ALA A 280 15.06 15.33 0.66
N SER A 281 14.51 16.54 0.72
CA SER A 281 13.56 17.05 -0.25
C SER A 281 13.85 18.50 -0.62
N PHE A 282 13.31 18.93 -1.76
CA PHE A 282 13.21 20.34 -2.11
C PHE A 282 11.86 20.63 -2.76
N GLN A 283 11.39 21.87 -2.62
CA GLN A 283 10.26 22.41 -3.36
C GLN A 283 10.60 23.83 -3.81
N THR A 284 10.36 24.12 -5.08
CA THR A 284 10.65 25.43 -5.69
C THR A 284 9.64 25.75 -6.79
N ASN A 285 9.68 26.98 -7.29
CA ASN A 285 8.95 27.38 -8.48
C ASN A 285 9.92 27.58 -9.64
N VAL A 286 9.62 27.02 -10.81
CA VAL A 286 10.35 27.26 -12.06
C VAL A 286 9.40 27.92 -13.05
N GLY A 287 9.53 29.25 -13.17
CA GLY A 287 8.52 30.05 -13.88
C GLY A 287 7.18 29.98 -13.16
N VAL A 288 6.15 29.45 -13.83
CA VAL A 288 4.79 29.27 -13.27
C VAL A 288 4.53 27.85 -12.76
N ALA A 289 5.50 26.93 -12.90
CA ALA A 289 5.35 25.56 -12.46
C ALA A 289 5.96 25.38 -11.06
N SER A 290 5.28 24.63 -10.20
CA SER A 290 5.84 24.15 -8.94
C SER A 290 6.58 22.84 -9.21
N VAL A 291 7.84 22.78 -8.81
CA VAL A 291 8.70 21.59 -8.95
C VAL A 291 9.13 21.16 -7.57
N SER A 292 8.96 19.88 -7.27
CA SER A 292 9.48 19.29 -6.06
C SER A 292 10.26 18.01 -6.37
N GLY A 293 11.13 17.63 -5.44
CA GLY A 293 11.83 16.36 -5.52
C GLY A 293 12.27 15.89 -4.16
N GLU A 294 12.41 14.57 -4.03
CA GLU A 294 12.86 13.96 -2.80
C GLU A 294 13.64 12.68 -3.04
N ILE A 295 14.52 12.37 -2.09
CA ILE A 295 15.28 11.14 -2.03
C ILE A 295 15.19 10.59 -0.61
N SER A 296 14.98 9.27 -0.48
CA SER A 296 15.01 8.56 0.78
C SER A 296 15.95 7.35 0.68
N TYR A 297 16.67 7.09 1.76
CA TYR A 297 17.58 5.96 1.91
C TYR A 297 17.26 5.20 3.18
N ARG A 298 17.05 3.90 3.03
CA ARG A 298 16.81 2.95 4.12
C ARG A 298 17.93 1.93 4.12
N PRO A 299 18.87 1.95 5.08
CA PRO A 299 19.97 0.97 5.11
C PRO A 299 19.49 -0.45 5.43
N ASN A 300 18.29 -0.62 5.97
CA ASN A 300 17.83 -1.89 6.53
C ASN A 300 16.35 -2.22 6.23
N GLN A 301 15.87 -1.86 5.04
CA GLN A 301 14.50 -2.11 4.59
C GLN A 301 14.22 -3.62 4.52
N PRO A 302 13.18 -4.14 5.19
CA PRO A 302 12.80 -5.54 5.07
C PRO A 302 12.12 -5.78 3.71
N LEU A 303 12.65 -6.72 2.94
CA LEU A 303 12.10 -7.16 1.66
C LEU A 303 11.54 -8.56 1.79
N GLN A 304 10.29 -8.75 1.35
CA GLN A 304 9.60 -10.03 1.31
C GLN A 304 10.37 -10.99 0.40
N ILE A 305 10.87 -12.09 0.93
CA ILE A 305 11.27 -13.25 0.12
C ILE A 305 10.00 -13.75 -0.57
N ASN A 306 10.09 -14.15 -1.84
CA ASN A 306 8.92 -14.62 -2.57
C ASN A 306 8.09 -15.61 -1.73
N ALA A 307 6.83 -15.26 -1.50
CA ALA A 307 5.98 -15.99 -0.56
C ALA A 307 5.76 -17.44 -1.01
N SER A 308 5.69 -17.67 -2.32
CA SER A 308 5.55 -18.99 -2.90
C SER A 308 6.74 -19.90 -2.60
N ASP A 309 7.97 -19.41 -2.84
CA ASP A 309 9.21 -20.12 -2.51
C ASP A 309 9.28 -20.42 -1.00
N LEU A 310 8.95 -19.43 -0.16
CA LEU A 310 8.96 -19.55 1.29
C LEU A 310 7.98 -20.60 1.81
N VAL A 311 6.76 -20.63 1.26
CA VAL A 311 5.72 -21.60 1.64
C VAL A 311 6.11 -23.01 1.20
N LEU A 312 6.63 -23.19 -0.01
CA LEU A 312 7.11 -24.50 -0.47
C LEU A 312 8.24 -25.05 0.38
N THR A 313 9.14 -24.19 0.83
CA THR A 313 10.23 -24.57 1.74
C THR A 313 9.71 -25.09 3.08
N SER A 314 8.59 -24.53 3.56
CA SER A 314 8.02 -24.91 4.84
C SER A 314 7.73 -26.42 4.94
N PHE A 315 7.64 -27.15 3.83
CA PHE A 315 7.36 -28.59 3.80
C PHE A 315 8.59 -29.49 3.84
N ASN A 316 9.79 -28.92 3.96
CA ASN A 316 11.04 -29.68 3.99
C ASN A 316 11.19 -30.66 2.81
N THR A 317 10.65 -30.32 1.63
CA THR A 317 10.66 -31.17 0.42
C THR A 317 12.02 -31.20 -0.31
N GLY A 318 13.13 -31.08 0.42
CA GLY A 318 14.48 -30.87 -0.14
C GLY A 318 14.74 -29.39 -0.47
N PRO A 319 15.98 -28.99 -0.83
CA PRO A 319 16.34 -27.58 -0.94
C PRO A 319 15.70 -26.93 -2.18
N LEU A 320 14.46 -26.46 -2.00
CA LEU A 320 13.76 -25.54 -2.90
C LEU A 320 14.15 -24.08 -2.62
N LEU A 321 15.20 -23.86 -1.83
CA LEU A 321 15.77 -22.55 -1.61
C LEU A 321 17.24 -22.52 -2.02
N PRO A 322 17.71 -21.33 -2.40
CA PRO A 322 19.09 -20.94 -2.16
C PRO A 322 19.53 -21.41 -0.77
N THR A 323 20.73 -21.98 -0.67
CA THR A 323 21.37 -22.44 0.59
C THR A 323 21.49 -21.39 1.71
N GLN A 324 20.98 -20.18 1.49
CA GLN A 324 21.07 -19.01 2.36
C GLN A 324 19.97 -18.92 3.42
N ILE A 325 18.86 -19.65 3.28
CA ILE A 325 17.81 -19.71 4.32
C ILE A 325 18.09 -20.94 5.18
N GLN A 326 18.88 -20.73 6.21
CA GLN A 326 19.25 -21.77 7.16
C GLN A 326 18.01 -22.25 7.92
N SER A 327 17.82 -23.56 7.96
CA SER A 327 16.81 -24.20 8.80
C SER A 327 17.42 -25.36 9.56
N SER A 328 16.94 -25.63 10.77
CA SER A 328 17.34 -26.83 11.53
C SER A 328 16.63 -28.09 11.04
N PHE A 329 15.79 -28.00 9.99
CA PHE A 329 14.99 -29.08 9.42
C PHE A 329 14.06 -29.77 10.43
N MET A 330 13.75 -29.11 11.55
CA MET A 330 12.82 -29.61 12.55
C MET A 330 11.42 -29.06 12.28
N SER A 331 10.40 -29.90 12.47
CA SER A 331 9.01 -29.46 12.42
C SER A 331 8.78 -28.37 13.48
N GLY A 332 8.10 -27.30 13.11
CA GLY A 332 7.82 -26.12 13.94
C GLY A 332 8.88 -25.04 13.91
N ASP A 333 10.02 -25.23 13.22
CA ASP A 333 11.05 -24.20 13.09
C ASP A 333 10.51 -22.95 12.37
N TYR A 334 10.83 -21.78 12.90
CA TYR A 334 10.45 -20.51 12.27
C TYR A 334 11.37 -20.17 11.11
N LEU A 335 10.78 -20.01 9.92
CA LEU A 335 11.43 -19.51 8.72
C LEU A 335 11.09 -18.04 8.52
N LYS A 336 12.11 -17.19 8.72
CA LYS A 336 11.98 -15.76 8.46
C LYS A 336 11.80 -15.49 6.97
N GLY A 337 10.67 -14.90 6.61
CA GLY A 337 10.30 -14.63 5.22
C GLY A 337 10.73 -13.28 4.66
N TYR A 338 11.62 -12.56 5.35
CA TYR A 338 12.18 -11.31 4.83
C TYR A 338 13.69 -11.20 5.05
N MET A 339 14.35 -10.46 4.17
CA MET A 339 15.75 -10.04 4.36
C MET A 339 15.86 -8.52 4.37
N ARG A 340 16.73 -7.97 5.21
CA ARG A 340 16.98 -6.53 5.24
C ARG A 340 18.00 -6.16 4.18
N LYS A 341 17.67 -5.17 3.36
CA LYS A 341 18.53 -4.66 2.28
C LYS A 341 18.57 -3.14 2.29
N PRO A 342 19.67 -2.52 1.82
CA PRO A 342 19.68 -1.09 1.57
C PRO A 342 18.77 -0.75 0.38
N VAL A 343 17.88 0.23 0.55
CA VAL A 343 16.95 0.70 -0.48
C VAL A 343 17.03 2.22 -0.59
N THR A 344 17.22 2.72 -1.80
CA THR A 344 17.11 4.14 -2.14
C THR A 344 15.87 4.36 -3.00
N GLN A 345 15.10 5.40 -2.72
CA GLN A 345 14.02 5.88 -3.57
C GLN A 345 14.25 7.34 -3.89
N ALA A 346 14.10 7.74 -5.15
CA ALA A 346 14.14 9.14 -5.56
C ALA A 346 12.95 9.44 -6.46
N GLN A 347 12.37 10.62 -6.32
CA GLN A 347 11.25 11.05 -7.14
C GLN A 347 11.20 12.56 -7.31
N ALA A 348 10.56 13.00 -8.39
CA ALA A 348 10.39 14.39 -8.74
C ALA A 348 8.97 14.62 -9.26
N SER A 349 8.34 15.69 -8.78
CA SER A 349 6.98 16.07 -9.13
C SER A 349 6.96 17.45 -9.78
N LEU A 350 6.01 17.64 -10.69
CA LEU A 350 5.73 18.89 -11.37
C LEU A 350 4.24 19.16 -11.26
N VAL A 351 3.86 20.34 -10.79
CA VAL A 351 2.49 20.86 -10.86
C VAL A 351 2.51 22.13 -11.70
N GLN A 352 1.69 22.18 -12.76
CA GLN A 352 1.58 23.35 -13.62
C GLN A 352 0.13 23.66 -13.95
N ASN A 353 -0.23 24.93 -13.77
CA ASN A 353 -1.52 25.45 -14.16
C ASN A 353 -1.40 26.20 -15.49
N PHE A 354 -2.35 25.95 -16.40
CA PHE A 354 -2.50 26.72 -17.63
C PHE A 354 -3.88 27.35 -17.64
N ASP A 355 -3.94 28.67 -17.62
CA ASP A 355 -5.21 29.38 -17.63
C ASP A 355 -5.72 29.56 -19.08
N GLN A 356 -7.04 29.61 -19.25
CA GLN A 356 -7.73 29.92 -20.52
C GLN A 356 -7.33 29.02 -21.70
N ILE A 357 -7.39 27.71 -21.51
CA ILE A 357 -6.97 26.71 -22.51
C ILE A 357 -8.14 25.80 -22.90
N LEU A 358 -8.31 25.49 -24.19
CA LEU A 358 -9.39 24.62 -24.70
C LEU A 358 -10.81 25.07 -24.28
N GLY A 359 -11.02 26.38 -24.08
CA GLY A 359 -12.27 26.94 -23.58
C GLY A 359 -12.53 26.72 -22.08
N ALA A 360 -11.64 25.99 -21.39
CA ALA A 360 -11.65 25.86 -19.94
C ALA A 360 -11.06 27.11 -19.29
N SER A 361 -11.49 27.42 -18.06
CA SER A 361 -10.85 28.47 -17.27
C SER A 361 -9.42 28.08 -16.87
N ARG A 362 -9.19 26.80 -16.60
CA ARG A 362 -7.90 26.28 -16.16
C ARG A 362 -7.69 24.82 -16.56
N LEU A 363 -6.46 24.47 -16.89
CA LEU A 363 -5.92 23.11 -16.89
C LEU A 363 -4.94 22.98 -15.72
N ILE A 364 -5.15 21.98 -14.87
CA ILE A 364 -4.19 21.57 -13.85
C ILE A 364 -3.49 20.32 -14.36
N PHE A 365 -2.18 20.40 -14.53
CA PHE A 365 -1.33 19.26 -14.89
C PHE A 365 -0.43 18.90 -13.73
N VAL A 366 -0.39 17.61 -13.39
CA VAL A 366 0.51 17.06 -12.38
C VAL A 366 1.24 15.88 -12.99
N GLY A 367 2.56 15.83 -12.83
CA GLY A 367 3.38 14.69 -13.22
C GLY A 367 4.36 14.33 -12.12
N GLU A 368 4.59 13.04 -11.91
CA GLU A 368 5.62 12.54 -11.01
C GLU A 368 6.38 11.39 -11.67
N VAL A 369 7.70 11.39 -11.54
CA VAL A 369 8.58 10.28 -11.90
C VAL A 369 9.25 9.76 -10.64
N GLY A 370 9.32 8.44 -10.51
CA GLY A 370 9.95 7.79 -9.36
C GLY A 370 10.89 6.68 -9.79
N TYR A 371 11.92 6.47 -8.98
CA TYR A 371 12.97 5.48 -9.19
C TYR A 371 13.32 4.81 -7.85
N ASN A 372 13.46 3.48 -7.88
CA ASN A 372 13.95 2.69 -6.75
C ASN A 372 15.24 1.96 -7.11
N HIS A 373 16.16 1.97 -6.16
CA HIS A 373 17.37 1.16 -6.17
C HIS A 373 17.40 0.24 -4.95
N ILE A 374 17.51 -1.06 -5.16
CA ILE A 374 17.68 -2.07 -4.11
C ILE A 374 19.11 -2.61 -4.20
N ALA A 375 19.92 -2.36 -3.18
CA ALA A 375 21.29 -2.85 -3.12
C ALA A 375 21.34 -4.31 -2.61
N ASP A 376 22.43 -4.99 -2.95
CA ASP A 376 22.77 -6.32 -2.45
C ASP A 376 21.71 -7.41 -2.72
N ILE A 377 20.99 -7.34 -3.83
CA ILE A 377 20.07 -8.38 -4.28
C ILE A 377 20.54 -9.07 -5.57
N GLY A 378 20.21 -10.35 -5.65
CA GLY A 378 20.19 -11.11 -6.90
C GLY A 378 18.98 -10.72 -7.74
N GLU A 379 19.08 -10.83 -9.07
CA GLU A 379 17.99 -10.49 -10.00
C GLU A 379 17.24 -11.75 -10.49
N GLY A 380 17.09 -12.74 -9.61
CA GLY A 380 16.21 -13.89 -9.83
C GLY A 380 16.79 -15.05 -10.64
N SER A 381 18.06 -14.99 -11.08
CA SER A 381 18.68 -16.08 -11.83
C SER A 381 19.18 -17.20 -10.92
N GLY A 382 18.68 -18.41 -11.12
CA GLY A 382 19.21 -19.64 -10.52
C GLY A 382 18.92 -19.81 -9.03
N ASP A 383 19.93 -20.20 -8.24
CA ASP A 383 19.86 -20.50 -6.80
C ASP A 383 20.02 -19.24 -5.91
N GLU A 384 19.63 -18.05 -6.39
CA GLU A 384 19.66 -16.80 -5.62
C GLU A 384 18.33 -16.53 -4.90
N VAL A 385 18.37 -15.84 -3.75
CA VAL A 385 17.13 -15.48 -3.02
C VAL A 385 16.33 -14.47 -3.83
N ARG A 386 15.08 -14.83 -4.11
CA ARG A 386 14.13 -14.04 -4.89
C ARG A 386 13.20 -13.29 -3.96
N PHE A 387 12.88 -12.05 -4.34
CA PHE A 387 12.03 -11.16 -3.54
C PHE A 387 10.77 -10.76 -4.32
N GLY A 388 9.67 -10.59 -3.60
CA GLY A 388 8.39 -10.18 -4.16
C GLY A 388 7.79 -11.22 -5.11
N ARG A 389 7.09 -10.73 -6.14
CA ARG A 389 6.19 -11.46 -7.04
C ARG A 389 4.96 -12.04 -6.33
N ASP A 390 3.80 -11.66 -6.85
CA ASP A 390 2.48 -12.06 -6.33
C ASP A 390 2.31 -13.59 -6.37
N GLY A 391 1.67 -14.15 -5.34
CA GLY A 391 1.53 -15.59 -5.13
C GLY A 391 0.75 -16.29 -6.24
N ILE A 392 -0.11 -15.55 -6.97
CA ILE A 392 -0.85 -16.09 -8.12
C ILE A 392 0.08 -16.56 -9.24
N TYR A 393 1.28 -15.99 -9.37
CA TYR A 393 2.31 -16.42 -10.33
C TYR A 393 3.25 -17.49 -9.76
N GLY A 394 2.95 -17.97 -8.54
CA GLY A 394 3.60 -19.08 -7.85
C GLY A 394 5.12 -18.94 -7.73
N ALA A 395 5.81 -20.09 -7.72
CA ALA A 395 7.26 -20.19 -7.50
C ALA A 395 8.06 -20.02 -8.80
N GLY A 396 9.29 -19.56 -8.72
CA GLY A 396 10.13 -19.39 -9.92
C GLY A 396 10.87 -20.67 -10.31
N GLU A 397 11.47 -20.70 -11.49
CA GLU A 397 12.27 -21.86 -11.95
C GLU A 397 13.51 -22.09 -11.07
N TYR A 398 13.89 -23.35 -10.87
CA TYR A 398 15.07 -23.76 -10.09
C TYR A 398 16.09 -24.44 -10.99
N THR A 399 17.36 -24.01 -10.93
CA THR A 399 18.39 -24.41 -11.91
C THR A 399 19.27 -25.60 -11.51
N GLN A 400 19.18 -26.16 -10.29
CA GLN A 400 20.08 -27.24 -9.85
C GLN A 400 19.34 -28.41 -9.14
N GLN A 401 19.57 -29.62 -9.67
CA GLN A 401 19.60 -30.94 -9.01
C GLN A 401 18.67 -31.18 -7.82
N SER A 402 17.39 -30.77 -7.91
CA SER A 402 16.37 -31.35 -7.02
C SER A 402 16.35 -32.88 -7.24
N PRO A 403 16.26 -33.71 -6.19
CA PRO A 403 16.00 -35.15 -6.32
C PRO A 403 14.72 -35.46 -7.12
N LEU A 404 13.85 -34.46 -7.31
CA LEU A 404 12.61 -34.51 -8.08
C LEU A 404 12.79 -34.11 -9.57
N GLY A 405 13.99 -33.72 -10.00
CA GLY A 405 14.36 -33.45 -11.40
C GLY A 405 14.14 -32.01 -11.90
N ALA A 406 14.71 -31.70 -13.06
CA ALA A 406 14.33 -30.52 -13.85
C ALA A 406 12.85 -30.64 -14.26
N GLY A 407 12.08 -29.55 -14.15
CA GLY A 407 10.64 -29.54 -14.43
C GLY A 407 9.71 -29.66 -13.21
N LEU A 408 10.24 -29.74 -11.98
CA LEU A 408 9.42 -29.73 -10.75
C LEU A 408 8.49 -28.50 -10.67
N CYS A 409 9.00 -27.34 -11.08
CA CYS A 409 8.22 -26.11 -11.10
C CYS A 409 6.96 -26.27 -11.97
N GLU A 410 7.13 -26.77 -13.20
CA GLU A 410 6.06 -26.94 -14.18
C GLU A 410 5.12 -28.09 -13.81
N ALA A 411 5.65 -29.16 -13.21
CA ALA A 411 4.92 -30.38 -12.94
C ALA A 411 4.09 -30.33 -11.65
N LEU A 412 4.52 -29.58 -10.63
CA LEU A 412 3.91 -29.64 -9.28
C LEU A 412 3.73 -28.29 -8.59
N LEU A 413 4.55 -27.28 -8.88
CA LEU A 413 4.59 -26.05 -8.07
C LEU A 413 3.77 -24.90 -8.65
N ASN A 414 3.45 -24.95 -9.94
CA ASN A 414 2.69 -23.93 -10.64
C ASN A 414 1.57 -24.53 -11.49
N SER A 415 0.37 -23.97 -11.36
CA SER A 415 -0.76 -24.25 -12.28
C SER A 415 -0.51 -23.67 -13.68
N ARG A 416 0.39 -22.68 -13.79
CA ARG A 416 0.78 -22.02 -15.04
C ARG A 416 2.26 -22.26 -15.33
N ALA A 417 2.56 -23.30 -16.10
CA ALA A 417 3.95 -23.66 -16.46
C ALA A 417 4.77 -22.48 -17.04
N LYS A 418 4.12 -21.57 -17.77
CA LYS A 418 4.77 -20.36 -18.31
C LYS A 418 5.38 -19.41 -17.25
N ASP A 419 4.90 -19.49 -16.01
CA ASP A 419 5.35 -18.63 -14.90
C ASP A 419 6.53 -19.26 -14.12
N CYS A 420 6.92 -20.49 -14.49
CA CYS A 420 8.17 -21.12 -14.08
C CYS A 420 9.36 -20.51 -14.81
N ASN A 421 9.76 -19.32 -14.38
CA ASN A 421 10.92 -18.60 -14.90
C ASN A 421 11.53 -17.72 -13.79
N SER A 422 12.58 -16.99 -14.13
CA SER A 422 13.30 -16.04 -13.24
C SER A 422 12.77 -14.60 -13.29
N ASP A 423 11.65 -14.35 -13.98
CA ASP A 423 11.11 -13.00 -14.16
C ASP A 423 10.05 -12.65 -13.10
N GLY A 424 9.77 -11.35 -12.95
CA GLY A 424 8.71 -10.83 -12.07
C GLY A 424 9.12 -10.62 -10.62
N PHE A 425 10.34 -11.00 -10.26
CA PHE A 425 10.95 -10.76 -8.95
C PHE A 425 11.61 -9.39 -8.89
N TYR A 426 11.82 -8.88 -7.68
CA TYR A 426 12.45 -7.57 -7.49
C TYR A 426 13.80 -7.47 -8.20
N THR A 427 13.99 -6.36 -8.91
CA THR A 427 15.21 -6.03 -9.65
C THR A 427 15.98 -4.95 -8.89
N ARG A 428 17.29 -4.81 -9.15
CA ARG A 428 18.09 -3.78 -8.47
C ARG A 428 17.61 -2.38 -8.75
N ASN A 429 17.06 -2.16 -9.95
CA ASN A 429 16.57 -0.87 -10.38
C ASN A 429 15.14 -1.03 -10.90
N SER A 430 14.27 -0.12 -10.50
CA SER A 430 12.92 0.00 -11.07
C SER A 430 12.49 1.45 -11.13
N TRP A 431 11.64 1.80 -12.09
CA TRP A 431 11.13 3.16 -12.23
C TRP A 431 9.80 3.21 -12.99
N GLY A 432 9.08 4.30 -12.78
CA GLY A 432 7.80 4.58 -13.42
C GLY A 432 7.42 6.04 -13.29
N TYR A 433 6.27 6.39 -13.87
CA TYR A 433 5.72 7.73 -13.78
C TYR A 433 4.20 7.71 -13.64
N ARG A 434 3.66 8.82 -13.13
CA ARG A 434 2.24 9.09 -12.91
C ARG A 434 1.93 10.46 -13.46
N LEU A 435 0.85 10.59 -14.23
CA LEU A 435 0.38 11.85 -14.80
C LEU A 435 -1.10 12.03 -14.45
N SER A 436 -1.50 13.26 -14.19
CA SER A 436 -2.89 13.65 -14.04
C SER A 436 -3.11 14.99 -14.72
N ALA A 437 -4.23 15.13 -15.42
CA ALA A 437 -4.66 16.39 -16.00
C ALA A 437 -6.16 16.58 -15.79
N SER A 438 -6.57 17.77 -15.36
CA SER A 438 -7.98 18.14 -15.23
C SER A 438 -8.23 19.52 -15.80
N LEU A 439 -9.33 19.67 -16.54
CA LEU A 439 -9.81 20.96 -17.02
C LEU A 439 -10.97 21.42 -16.16
N GLU A 440 -11.07 22.73 -15.91
CA GLU A 440 -12.19 23.34 -15.19
C GLU A 440 -13.00 24.20 -16.16
N TYR A 441 -14.28 23.85 -16.34
CA TYR A 441 -15.24 24.66 -17.09
C TYR A 441 -16.28 25.23 -16.13
N ASN A 442 -16.24 26.54 -15.90
CA ASN A 442 -17.12 27.19 -14.93
C ASN A 442 -18.48 27.56 -15.52
N GLY A 443 -19.55 27.32 -14.76
CA GLY A 443 -20.90 27.81 -15.05
C GLY A 443 -21.52 27.27 -16.36
N VAL A 444 -21.14 26.08 -16.81
CA VAL A 444 -21.57 25.51 -18.10
C VAL A 444 -23.09 25.29 -18.16
N LEU A 445 -23.67 24.75 -17.08
CA LEU A 445 -25.09 24.43 -17.01
C LEU A 445 -25.71 25.07 -15.76
N SER A 446 -26.22 26.30 -15.89
CA SER A 446 -26.96 26.98 -14.81
C SER A 446 -26.18 27.07 -13.48
N GLY A 447 -24.87 27.30 -13.54
CA GLY A 447 -24.00 27.40 -12.36
C GLY A 447 -23.28 26.11 -11.98
N ILE A 448 -23.47 25.02 -12.72
CA ILE A 448 -22.67 23.78 -12.57
C ILE A 448 -21.31 23.96 -13.24
N ASN A 449 -20.24 23.67 -12.50
CA ASN A 449 -18.89 23.57 -13.01
C ASN A 449 -18.63 22.12 -13.46
N LEU A 450 -18.00 21.94 -14.61
CA LEU A 450 -17.63 20.62 -15.14
C LEU A 450 -16.12 20.43 -15.13
N ILE A 451 -15.68 19.26 -14.68
CA ILE A 451 -14.28 18.94 -14.46
C ILE A 451 -13.94 17.62 -15.16
N PRO A 452 -13.73 17.60 -16.49
CA PRO A 452 -13.20 16.43 -17.15
C PRO A 452 -11.73 16.23 -16.75
N SER A 453 -11.37 14.97 -16.49
CA SER A 453 -10.04 14.59 -16.02
C SER A 453 -9.53 13.33 -16.68
N ILE A 454 -8.21 13.21 -16.74
CA ILE A 454 -7.49 12.01 -17.15
C ILE A 454 -6.35 11.76 -16.18
N ALA A 455 -6.16 10.51 -15.77
CA ALA A 455 -4.99 10.06 -15.04
C ALA A 455 -4.35 8.88 -15.77
N TRP A 456 -3.02 8.82 -15.72
CA TRP A 456 -2.22 7.80 -16.37
C TRP A 456 -1.10 7.35 -15.44
N SER A 457 -0.91 6.04 -15.35
CA SER A 457 0.23 5.44 -14.66
C SER A 457 0.94 4.45 -15.57
N GLN A 458 2.26 4.43 -15.47
CA GLN A 458 3.06 3.37 -16.08
C GLN A 458 4.26 3.05 -15.21
N ASP A 459 4.41 1.77 -14.93
CA ASP A 459 5.61 1.18 -14.35
C ASP A 459 6.48 0.72 -15.51
N VAL A 460 7.57 1.43 -15.77
CA VAL A 460 8.26 1.33 -17.07
C VAL A 460 9.21 0.14 -17.08
N ARG A 461 10.01 -0.01 -16.02
CA ARG A 461 11.03 -1.07 -15.94
C ARG A 461 11.26 -1.48 -14.50
N GLY A 462 11.53 -2.77 -14.30
CA GLY A 462 11.90 -3.39 -13.05
C GLY A 462 10.74 -3.64 -12.10
N TYR A 463 11.01 -4.42 -11.06
CA TYR A 463 10.06 -4.77 -10.02
C TYR A 463 10.57 -4.35 -8.64
N SER A 464 9.70 -3.80 -7.81
CA SER A 464 10.01 -3.42 -6.43
C SER A 464 8.72 -3.33 -5.61
N GLN A 465 8.78 -2.74 -4.41
CA GLN A 465 7.59 -2.46 -3.60
C GLN A 465 6.67 -1.41 -4.26
N ASN A 466 7.18 -0.59 -5.18
CA ASN A 466 6.43 0.51 -5.79
C ASN A 466 6.12 0.30 -7.28
N PHE A 467 6.88 -0.54 -7.97
CA PHE A 467 6.80 -0.70 -9.43
C PHE A 467 6.65 -2.16 -9.82
N ASN A 468 5.80 -2.42 -10.81
CA ASN A 468 5.59 -3.72 -11.43
C ASN A 468 5.75 -3.58 -12.96
N GLU A 469 6.89 -3.99 -13.51
CA GLU A 469 7.29 -3.71 -14.90
C GLU A 469 6.17 -3.96 -15.93
N GLY A 470 5.93 -2.94 -16.75
CA GLY A 470 4.96 -2.96 -17.84
C GLY A 470 3.52 -2.70 -17.41
N SER A 471 3.23 -2.67 -16.11
CA SER A 471 1.89 -2.36 -15.58
C SER A 471 1.51 -0.93 -15.91
N LYS A 472 0.27 -0.75 -16.36
CA LYS A 472 -0.31 0.53 -16.71
C LYS A 472 -1.70 0.64 -16.12
N ALA A 473 -2.11 1.88 -15.83
CA ALA A 473 -3.51 2.19 -15.60
C ALA A 473 -3.86 3.51 -16.28
N ALA A 474 -5.07 3.59 -16.81
CA ALA A 474 -5.65 4.82 -17.34
C ALA A 474 -6.98 5.06 -16.66
N SER A 475 -7.26 6.32 -16.29
CA SER A 475 -8.56 6.72 -15.77
C SER A 475 -9.06 7.94 -16.52
N ILE A 476 -10.33 7.93 -16.92
CA ILE A 476 -11.00 9.08 -17.54
C ILE A 476 -12.23 9.38 -16.70
N GLY A 477 -12.37 10.63 -16.29
CA GLY A 477 -13.46 11.06 -15.41
C GLY A 477 -14.15 12.33 -15.90
N LEU A 478 -15.38 12.52 -15.43
CA LEU A 478 -16.12 13.76 -15.52
C LEU A 478 -16.72 14.05 -14.14
N GLY A 479 -16.21 15.10 -13.50
CA GLY A 479 -16.78 15.67 -12.29
C GLY A 479 -17.77 16.80 -12.61
N ALA A 480 -18.75 16.98 -11.75
CA ALA A 480 -19.64 18.11 -11.71
C ALA A 480 -19.69 18.67 -10.28
N ASP A 481 -19.55 19.98 -10.15
CA ASP A 481 -19.71 20.71 -8.89
C ASP A 481 -20.81 21.76 -9.03
N TYR A 482 -21.71 21.80 -8.07
CA TYR A 482 -22.72 22.85 -7.96
C TYR A 482 -22.55 23.61 -6.65
N LEU A 483 -22.08 24.86 -6.78
CA LEU A 483 -21.91 25.81 -5.68
C LEU A 483 -21.04 25.28 -4.52
N ASN A 484 -20.05 24.42 -4.80
CA ASN A 484 -19.23 23.73 -3.78
C ASN A 484 -20.03 22.91 -2.75
N THR A 485 -21.33 22.70 -2.98
CA THR A 485 -22.24 22.05 -2.03
C THR A 485 -22.56 20.64 -2.48
N TYR A 486 -22.88 20.45 -3.76
CA TYR A 486 -23.22 19.16 -4.32
C TYR A 486 -22.20 18.76 -5.38
N THR A 487 -21.65 17.57 -5.25
CA THR A 487 -20.70 17.01 -6.22
C THR A 487 -21.27 15.75 -6.84
N ALA A 488 -20.98 15.53 -8.11
CA ALA A 488 -21.26 14.28 -8.79
C ALA A 488 -20.06 13.91 -9.66
N GLY A 489 -19.81 12.62 -9.85
CA GLY A 489 -18.70 12.15 -10.64
C GLY A 489 -18.99 10.82 -11.31
N ILE A 490 -18.46 10.67 -12.52
CA ILE A 490 -18.31 9.38 -13.20
C ILE A 490 -16.84 9.21 -13.58
N THR A 491 -16.26 8.05 -13.28
CA THR A 491 -14.90 7.70 -13.67
C THR A 491 -14.88 6.28 -14.21
N TYR A 492 -14.16 6.07 -15.29
CA TYR A 492 -13.78 4.75 -15.78
C TYR A 492 -12.28 4.55 -15.60
N THR A 493 -11.89 3.42 -15.01
CA THR A 493 -10.49 3.03 -14.79
C THR A 493 -10.21 1.68 -15.43
N ASP A 494 -9.14 1.63 -16.21
CA ASP A 494 -8.64 0.47 -16.96
C ASP A 494 -7.21 0.14 -16.50
N PHE A 495 -6.97 -1.13 -16.14
CA PHE A 495 -5.67 -1.66 -15.74
C PHE A 495 -5.18 -2.66 -16.78
N PHE A 496 -4.00 -2.42 -17.36
CA PHE A 496 -3.52 -3.25 -18.46
C PHE A 496 -2.00 -3.32 -18.50
N GLY A 497 -1.48 -4.28 -19.27
CA GLY A 497 -0.04 -4.50 -19.38
C GLY A 497 0.60 -5.06 -18.10
N GLY A 498 1.88 -5.38 -18.21
CA GLY A 498 2.65 -6.06 -17.18
C GLY A 498 2.41 -7.57 -17.20
N LYS A 499 3.49 -8.36 -17.27
CA LYS A 499 3.40 -9.83 -17.28
C LYS A 499 2.95 -10.39 -15.93
N TYR A 500 3.33 -9.71 -14.85
CA TYR A 500 3.08 -10.10 -13.46
C TYR A 500 2.12 -9.14 -12.74
N ASN A 501 1.18 -8.56 -13.47
CA ASN A 501 0.19 -7.61 -12.95
C ASN A 501 -1.13 -8.32 -12.58
N SER A 502 -1.42 -8.44 -11.29
CA SER A 502 -2.64 -9.06 -10.76
C SER A 502 -3.89 -8.18 -10.85
N GLN A 503 -3.79 -6.94 -11.36
CA GLN A 503 -4.92 -6.02 -11.47
C GLN A 503 -5.55 -5.94 -12.86
N THR A 504 -5.00 -6.65 -13.86
CA THR A 504 -5.41 -6.51 -15.28
C THR A 504 -6.86 -6.93 -15.61
N ASP A 505 -7.57 -7.54 -14.68
CA ASP A 505 -8.99 -7.92 -14.80
C ASP A 505 -9.89 -7.16 -13.80
N ARG A 506 -9.42 -6.02 -13.29
CA ARG A 506 -10.08 -5.21 -12.25
C ARG A 506 -10.56 -3.86 -12.75
N ASP A 507 -10.87 -3.74 -14.03
CA ASP A 507 -11.42 -2.52 -14.62
C ASP A 507 -12.78 -2.19 -14.03
N PHE A 508 -13.06 -0.91 -13.82
CA PHE A 508 -14.31 -0.51 -13.19
C PHE A 508 -14.82 0.87 -13.62
N VAL A 509 -16.14 1.04 -13.48
CA VAL A 509 -16.81 2.34 -13.50
C VAL A 509 -17.21 2.71 -12.08
N SER A 510 -16.91 3.93 -11.68
CA SER A 510 -17.31 4.51 -10.40
C SER A 510 -18.28 5.65 -10.65
N LEU A 511 -19.38 5.65 -9.90
CA LEU A 511 -20.37 6.73 -9.85
C LEU A 511 -20.42 7.27 -8.43
N THR A 512 -20.32 8.59 -8.29
CA THR A 512 -20.32 9.25 -6.99
C THR A 512 -21.30 10.40 -6.96
N PHE A 513 -21.92 10.59 -5.80
CA PHE A 513 -22.69 11.77 -5.47
C PHE A 513 -22.38 12.15 -4.02
N GLY A 514 -22.08 13.43 -3.78
CA GLY A 514 -21.68 13.96 -2.49
C GLY A 514 -22.38 15.26 -2.16
N ALA A 515 -22.50 15.54 -0.86
CA ALA A 515 -22.98 16.81 -0.35
C ALA A 515 -22.11 17.25 0.84
N ASN A 516 -21.68 18.52 0.82
CA ASN A 516 -20.90 19.14 1.89
C ASN A 516 -21.79 20.14 2.66
N PHE A 517 -21.67 20.16 3.99
CA PHE A 517 -22.51 20.97 4.88
C PHE A 517 -21.67 21.74 5.91
#